data_AF-A0A8I1QXF4-F1
#
_entry.id   AF-A0A8I1QXF4-F1
#
_cell.length_a   1.000
_cell.length_b   1.000
_cell.length_c   1.000
_cell.angle_alpha   90.00
_cell.angle_beta   90.00
_cell.angle_gamma   90.00
#
_symmetry.space_group_name_H-M   'P 1'
#
loop_
_entity.id
_entity.type
_entity.pdbx_description
1 polymer ?
#
loop_
_entity_poly.entity_id
_entity_poly.type
_entity_poly.pdbx_seq_one_letter_code
_entity_poly.pdbx_strand_id
1 'polypeptide(L)'
;MGQHGLIDYYKAIERTSDQMLAAAQAEDWDRVVRLEGACAVLIAQLRAKSRDTELAPEERKEKARIMQRILRTDAEIRCLAEPWLNDLAQIIDRNSAAPTH
;
A
#
# COMPACT_ATOMS: atom_id res chain seq x y z
N MET A 1 13.07 -6.49 -26.33
CA MET A 1 12.17 -6.51 -25.17
C MET A 1 13.03 -6.47 -23.92
N GLY A 2 13.03 -5.34 -23.20
CA GLY A 2 13.91 -5.14 -22.06
C GLY A 2 13.65 -6.18 -20.97
N GLN A 3 14.68 -6.89 -20.54
CA GLN A 3 14.60 -7.74 -19.37
C GLN A 3 14.42 -6.82 -18.15
N HIS A 4 13.18 -6.63 -17.70
CA HIS A 4 12.88 -5.88 -16.48
C HIS A 4 13.49 -6.63 -15.29
N GLY A 5 14.41 -6.02 -14.57
CA GLY A 5 15.03 -6.61 -13.37
C GLY A 5 14.01 -6.78 -12.25
N LEU A 6 14.36 -7.52 -11.19
CA LEU A 6 13.48 -7.65 -10.02
C LEU A 6 13.14 -6.28 -9.40
N ILE A 7 14.08 -5.34 -9.42
CA ILE A 7 13.88 -3.99 -8.89
C ILE A 7 12.80 -3.21 -9.67
N ASP A 8 12.62 -3.49 -10.96
CA ASP A 8 11.60 -2.82 -11.78
C ASP A 8 10.19 -3.24 -11.37
N TYR A 9 10.01 -4.48 -10.92
CA TYR A 9 8.74 -4.93 -10.34
C TYR A 9 8.43 -4.22 -9.04
N TYR A 10 9.41 -4.06 -8.14
CA TYR A 10 9.21 -3.29 -6.91
C TYR A 10 8.81 -1.83 -7.22
N LYS A 11 9.48 -1.18 -8.18
CA LYS A 11 9.12 0.17 -8.63
C LYS A 11 7.75 0.24 -9.32
N ALA A 12 7.34 -0.81 -10.02
CA ALA A 12 6.01 -0.89 -10.63
C ALA A 12 4.91 -1.03 -9.56
N ILE A 13 5.15 -1.85 -8.53
CA ILE A 13 4.24 -2.00 -7.38
C ILE A 13 4.11 -0.66 -6.66
N GLU A 14 5.22 0.01 -6.35
CA GLU A 14 5.22 1.34 -5.72
C GLU A 14 4.39 2.36 -6.49
N ARG A 15 4.61 2.47 -7.80
CA ARG A 15 3.81 3.38 -8.65
C ARG A 15 2.32 3.01 -8.64
N THR A 16 2.00 1.72 -8.58
CA THR A 16 0.61 1.27 -8.49
C THR A 16 0.00 1.64 -7.13
N SER A 17 0.76 1.48 -6.04
CA SER A 17 0.35 1.93 -4.70
C SER A 17 0.10 3.45 -4.65
N ASP A 18 0.99 4.26 -5.23
CA ASP A 18 0.80 5.72 -5.28
C ASP A 18 -0.47 6.11 -6.08
N GLN A 19 -0.75 5.38 -7.17
CA GLN A 19 -1.99 5.56 -7.93
C GLN A 19 -3.23 5.15 -7.13
N MET A 20 -3.15 4.10 -6.30
CA MET A 20 -4.23 3.71 -5.40
C MET A 20 -4.50 4.80 -4.36
N LEU A 21 -3.46 5.39 -3.77
CA LEU A 21 -3.63 6.49 -2.81
C LEU A 21 -4.25 7.72 -3.47
N ALA A 22 -3.80 8.10 -4.67
CA ALA A 22 -4.40 9.20 -5.41
C ALA A 22 -5.89 8.94 -5.73
N ALA A 23 -6.26 7.70 -6.06
CA ALA A 23 -7.66 7.32 -6.27
C ALA A 23 -8.48 7.35 -4.97
N ALA A 24 -7.93 6.85 -3.86
CA ALA A 24 -8.57 6.88 -2.54
C ALA A 24 -8.79 8.33 -2.05
N GLN A 25 -7.82 9.21 -2.24
CA GLN A 25 -7.95 10.65 -1.93
C GLN A 25 -9.03 11.35 -2.76
N ALA A 26 -9.32 10.82 -3.96
CA ALA A 26 -10.39 11.30 -4.83
C ALA A 26 -11.71 10.53 -4.63
N GLU A 27 -11.79 9.66 -3.61
CA GLU A 27 -12.94 8.80 -3.31
C GLU A 27 -13.36 7.85 -4.47
N ASP A 28 -12.46 7.61 -5.44
CA ASP A 28 -12.66 6.69 -6.57
C ASP A 28 -12.31 5.26 -6.18
N TRP A 29 -13.14 4.67 -5.30
CA TRP A 29 -12.92 3.32 -4.76
C TRP A 29 -12.97 2.23 -5.82
N ASP A 30 -13.77 2.40 -6.87
CA ASP A 30 -13.78 1.48 -8.01
C ASP A 30 -12.41 1.43 -8.69
N ARG A 31 -11.73 2.58 -8.83
CA ARG A 31 -10.37 2.63 -9.35
C ARG A 31 -9.35 2.04 -8.40
N VAL A 32 -9.51 2.22 -7.08
CA VAL A 32 -8.66 1.56 -6.07
C VAL A 32 -8.72 0.03 -6.26
N VAL A 33 -9.91 -0.55 -6.36
CA VAL A 33 -10.08 -2.02 -6.57
C VAL A 33 -9.46 -2.49 -7.89
N ARG A 34 -9.62 -1.73 -8.98
CA ARG A 34 -8.97 -2.07 -10.26
C ARG A 34 -7.44 -2.06 -10.16
N LEU A 35 -6.88 -1.08 -9.46
CA LEU A 35 -5.44 -0.96 -9.26
C LEU A 35 -4.90 -2.02 -8.29
N GLU A 36 -5.68 -2.43 -7.29
CA GLU A 36 -5.34 -3.57 -6.42
C GLU A 36 -5.15 -4.86 -7.24
N GLY A 37 -6.06 -5.11 -8.20
CA GLY A 37 -5.92 -6.22 -9.14
C GLY A 37 -4.63 -6.18 -9.96
N ALA A 38 -4.24 -4.99 -10.45
CA ALA A 38 -2.97 -4.80 -11.15
C ALA A 38 -1.76 -5.05 -10.23
N CYS A 39 -1.83 -4.58 -8.98
CA CYS A 39 -0.81 -4.80 -7.96
C CYS A 39 -0.63 -6.30 -7.65
N ALA A 40 -1.73 -7.05 -7.49
CA ALA A 40 -1.71 -8.48 -7.25
C ALA A 40 -1.00 -9.26 -8.38
N VAL A 41 -1.23 -8.87 -9.64
CA VAL A 41 -0.55 -9.44 -10.80
C VAL A 41 0.95 -9.14 -10.78
N LEU A 42 1.35 -7.90 -10.47
CA LEU A 42 2.77 -7.53 -10.35
C LEU A 42 3.48 -8.29 -9.23
N ILE A 43 2.82 -8.46 -8.08
CA ILE A 43 3.34 -9.24 -6.95
C ILE A 43 3.51 -10.72 -7.32
N ALA A 44 2.55 -11.30 -8.04
CA ALA A 44 2.65 -12.69 -8.51
C ALA A 44 3.84 -12.88 -9.47
N GLN A 45 4.02 -11.98 -10.43
CA GLN A 45 5.15 -12.02 -11.37
C GLN A 45 6.50 -11.80 -10.67
N LEU A 46 6.56 -10.86 -9.73
CA LEU A 46 7.74 -10.63 -8.89
C LEU A 46 8.12 -11.90 -8.12
N ARG A 47 7.16 -12.56 -7.47
CA ARG A 47 7.38 -13.79 -6.70
C ARG A 47 7.88 -14.93 -7.57
N ALA A 48 7.34 -15.07 -8.79
CA ALA A 48 7.81 -16.08 -9.73
C ALA A 48 9.26 -15.81 -10.14
N LYS A 49 9.58 -14.58 -10.53
CA LYS A 49 10.92 -14.21 -10.99
C LYS A 49 11.98 -14.22 -9.88
N SER A 50 11.59 -13.95 -8.63
CA SER A 50 12.52 -13.98 -7.49
C SER A 50 12.98 -15.39 -7.10
N ARG A 51 12.43 -16.44 -7.70
CA ARG A 51 12.91 -17.82 -7.49
C ARG A 51 14.20 -18.10 -8.25
N ASP A 52 14.36 -17.48 -9.42
CA ASP A 52 15.46 -17.76 -10.36
C ASP A 52 16.46 -16.61 -10.45
N THR A 53 16.22 -15.51 -9.72
CA THR A 53 17.03 -14.29 -9.80
C THR A 53 17.20 -13.71 -8.40
N GLU A 54 18.42 -13.28 -8.08
CA GLU A 54 18.68 -12.51 -6.87
C GLU A 54 18.88 -11.02 -7.20
N LEU A 55 18.51 -10.16 -6.25
CA LEU A 55 18.85 -8.74 -6.30
C LEU A 55 20.32 -8.53 -5.95
N ALA A 56 20.98 -7.65 -6.70
CA ALA A 56 22.31 -7.19 -6.35
C ALA A 56 22.32 -6.49 -4.98
N PRO A 57 23.45 -6.47 -4.25
CA PRO A 57 23.52 -5.89 -2.91
C PRO A 57 22.99 -4.44 -2.82
N GLU A 58 23.27 -3.61 -3.83
CA GLU A 58 22.79 -2.22 -3.86
C GLU A 58 21.27 -2.13 -4.10
N GLU A 59 20.69 -3.07 -4.85
CA GLU A 59 19.24 -3.11 -5.09
C GLU A 59 18.47 -3.60 -3.85
N ARG A 60 19.10 -4.36 -2.94
CA ARG A 60 18.47 -4.80 -1.69
C ARG A 60 18.12 -3.61 -0.78
N LYS A 61 19.00 -2.61 -0.71
CA LYS A 61 18.73 -1.35 0.02
C LYS A 61 17.56 -0.60 -0.61
N GLU A 62 17.53 -0.51 -1.93
CA GLU A 62 16.45 0.18 -2.64
C GLU A 62 15.11 -0.55 -2.51
N LYS A 63 15.11 -1.88 -2.60
CA LYS A 63 13.94 -2.72 -2.28
C LYS A 63 13.36 -2.38 -0.90
N ALA A 64 14.21 -2.29 0.13
CA ALA A 64 13.74 -2.00 1.48
C ALA A 64 13.06 -0.62 1.57
N ARG A 65 13.64 0.40 0.91
CA ARG A 65 13.05 1.74 0.83
C ARG A 65 11.72 1.74 0.10
N ILE A 66 11.65 1.09 -1.06
CA ILE A 66 10.40 0.92 -1.81
C ILE A 66 9.33 0.27 -0.93
N MET A 67 9.67 -0.78 -0.19
CA MET A 67 8.68 -1.44 0.66
C MET A 67 8.17 -0.56 1.79
N GLN A 68 9.03 0.26 2.40
CA GLN A 68 8.59 1.22 3.41
C GLN A 68 7.61 2.25 2.83
N ARG A 69 7.84 2.71 1.59
CA ARG A 69 6.94 3.64 0.92
C ARG A 69 5.59 2.99 0.62
N ILE A 70 5.57 1.78 0.06
CA ILE A 70 4.34 1.01 -0.16
C ILE A 70 3.54 0.82 1.14
N LEU A 71 4.19 0.37 2.22
CA LEU A 71 3.50 0.14 3.50
C LEU A 71 2.91 1.41 4.10
N ARG A 72 3.58 2.56 3.95
CA ARG A 72 3.04 3.86 4.37
C ARG A 72 1.83 4.24 3.52
N THR A 73 1.94 4.13 2.21
CA THR A 73 0.84 4.39 1.27
C THR A 73 -0.39 3.53 1.60
N ASP A 74 -0.20 2.24 1.88
CA ASP A 74 -1.29 1.33 2.27
C ASP A 74 -1.94 1.72 3.60
N ALA A 75 -1.17 2.23 4.57
CA ALA A 75 -1.70 2.72 5.83
C ALA A 75 -2.57 3.98 5.62
N GLU A 76 -2.12 4.90 4.77
CA GLU A 76 -2.89 6.10 4.41
C GLU A 76 -4.21 5.74 3.70
N ILE A 77 -4.19 4.79 2.76
CA ILE A 77 -5.41 4.30 2.09
C ILE A 77 -6.41 3.74 3.10
N ARG A 78 -5.95 2.94 4.09
CA ARG A 78 -6.83 2.40 5.14
C ARG A 78 -7.46 3.50 6.00
N CYS A 79 -6.68 4.52 6.38
CA CYS A 79 -7.21 5.67 7.11
C CYS A 79 -8.32 6.41 6.32
N LEU A 80 -8.20 6.48 4.99
CA LEU A 80 -9.23 7.09 4.14
C LEU A 80 -10.47 6.20 3.95
N ALA A 81 -10.29 4.88 3.94
CA ALA A 81 -11.38 3.93 3.74
C ALA A 81 -12.26 3.72 4.99
N GLU A 82 -11.73 3.99 6.19
CA GLU A 82 -12.40 3.70 7.46
C GLU A 82 -12.58 4.94 8.37
N PRO A 83 -13.17 6.07 7.90
CA PRO A 83 -13.31 7.28 8.72
C PRO A 83 -14.20 7.04 9.95
N TRP A 84 -15.22 6.18 9.82
CA TRP A 84 -16.15 5.88 10.91
C TRP A 84 -15.50 5.19 12.12
N LEU A 85 -14.32 4.56 11.99
CA LEU A 85 -13.63 3.95 13.12
C LEU A 85 -13.08 5.04 14.06
N ASN A 86 -12.66 6.16 13.50
CA ASN A 86 -12.23 7.33 14.27
C ASN A 86 -13.43 8.00 14.96
N ASP A 87 -14.58 8.08 14.28
CA ASP A 87 -15.81 8.63 14.85
C ASP A 87 -16.38 7.74 15.97
N LEU A 88 -16.36 6.41 15.80
CA LEU A 88 -16.76 5.46 16.83
C LEU A 88 -15.84 5.52 18.05
N ALA A 89 -14.53 5.64 17.85
CA ALA A 89 -13.57 5.82 18.93
C ALA A 89 -13.89 7.08 19.75
N GLN A 90 -14.20 8.21 19.10
CA GLN A 90 -14.60 9.43 19.78
C GLN A 90 -15.93 9.30 20.53
N ILE A 91 -16.93 8.61 19.97
CA ILE A 91 -18.23 8.38 20.63
C ILE A 91 -18.06 7.51 21.88
N ILE A 92 -17.24 6.47 21.81
CA ILE A 92 -16.97 5.56 22.94
C ILE A 92 -16.15 6.26 24.03
N ASP A 93 -15.14 7.04 23.66
CA ASP A 93 -14.31 7.81 24.61
C ASP A 93 -15.17 8.85 25.37
N ARG A 94 -16.05 9.54 24.65
CA ARG A 94 -16.97 10.53 25.22
C ARG A 94 -18.04 9.92 26.15
N ASN A 95 -18.38 8.64 25.96
CA ASN A 95 -19.31 7.90 26.82
C ASN A 95 -18.61 7.24 28.03
N SER A 96 -17.27 7.21 28.04
CA SER A 96 -16.46 6.67 29.15
C SER A 96 -16.07 7.76 30.18
N ALA A 97 -16.13 9.02 29.79
CA ALA A 97 -15.96 10.18 30.68
C ALA A 97 -17.26 10.54 31.40
N ALA A 98 -17.75 9.68 32.29
CA ALA A 98 -18.75 10.07 33.28
C ALA A 98 -18.06 10.83 34.44
N PRO A 99 -18.61 11.97 34.92
CA PRO A 99 -18.03 12.70 36.03
C PRO A 99 -18.16 11.89 37.32
N THR A 100 -17.03 11.54 37.94
CA THR A 100 -16.99 11.16 39.36
C THR A 100 -17.37 12.39 40.18
N HIS A 101 -18.63 12.46 40.58
CA HIS A 101 -19.12 13.30 41.68
C HIS A 101 -18.88 12.59 43.02
#